data_AF-A0A519VX99-F1
#
_entry.id   AF-A0A519VX99-F1
#
_cell.length_a   1.000
_cell.length_b   1.000
_cell.length_c   1.000
_cell.angle_alpha   90.00
_cell.angle_beta   90.00
_cell.angle_gamma   90.00
#
_symmetry.space_group_name_H-M   'P 1'
#
loop_
_entity.id
_entity.type
_entity.pdbx_description
1 polymer ?
#
loop_
_entity_poly.entity_id
_entity_poly.type
_entity_poly.pdbx_seq_one_letter_code
_entity_poly.pdbx_strand_id
1 'polypeptide(L)'
;ELREIMAELGFRTIHEMIGQADILKVRELPEEDWKLKYLDLSAVLFKAEDNGLPLFNTEEQDHGLTHVLDHQLIAAAQPAITNNEPVFASFNVKNTDRSLGTMLSNEISKVHLGAGLPPDTINFKFVGSAGQSFGAFNTRGVTLSLEGEANDYVGKGLSGARLAIYPFSNSTFIPEQNIIIGNVALYGATSGELFARGKAGERFAVRNSGATAVVEGVGDHGCEYMTGGEVLILGDTGSNFAAGMSGGVAWVYDAKGTFARKCNKEMVDLDPLQTEDEQRILALLKTHIRLTDSKVAEFILSDWKTQSNHFVKVFPKEYKAVLAKRNQQVKTH
;
A
#
# COMPACT_ATOMS: atom_id res chain seq x y z
N GLU A 1 27.61 32.56 -16.99
CA GLU A 1 26.18 32.70 -17.32
C GLU A 1 25.33 33.27 -16.17
N LEU A 2 24.77 32.48 -15.23
CA LEU A 2 23.82 33.02 -14.23
C LEU A 2 24.37 34.24 -13.44
N ARG A 3 25.61 34.17 -12.96
CA ARG A 3 26.24 35.28 -12.21
C ARG A 3 26.50 36.52 -13.08
N GLU A 4 26.67 36.36 -14.38
CA GLU A 4 26.82 37.47 -15.33
C GLU A 4 25.46 38.15 -15.53
N ILE A 5 24.40 37.37 -15.75
CA ILE A 5 23.01 37.86 -15.83
C ILE A 5 22.62 38.60 -14.53
N MET A 6 22.97 38.04 -13.37
CA MET A 6 22.76 38.69 -12.07
C MET A 6 23.45 40.05 -12.01
N ALA A 7 24.72 40.12 -12.41
CA ALA A 7 25.48 41.37 -12.41
C ALA A 7 24.91 42.39 -13.41
N GLU A 8 24.50 41.95 -14.60
CA GLU A 8 23.84 42.79 -15.61
C GLU A 8 22.51 43.37 -15.11
N LEU A 9 21.74 42.58 -14.36
CA LEU A 9 20.47 42.99 -13.75
C LEU A 9 20.64 43.73 -12.41
N GLY A 10 21.87 43.88 -11.90
CA GLY A 10 22.18 44.61 -10.68
C GLY A 10 22.02 43.83 -9.37
N PHE A 11 21.88 42.50 -9.44
CA PHE A 11 21.72 41.62 -8.28
C PHE A 11 23.05 41.02 -7.82
N ARG A 12 23.26 40.99 -6.51
CA ARG A 12 24.46 40.40 -5.89
C ARG A 12 24.23 38.96 -5.45
N THR A 13 22.98 38.61 -5.13
CA THR A 13 22.59 37.28 -4.66
C THR A 13 21.31 36.80 -5.33
N ILE A 14 21.09 35.47 -5.36
CA ILE A 14 19.86 34.89 -5.89
C ILE A 14 18.65 35.36 -5.08
N HIS A 15 18.78 35.52 -3.76
CA HIS A 15 17.71 35.99 -2.89
C HIS A 15 17.17 37.37 -3.30
N GLU A 16 18.02 38.25 -3.81
CA GLU A 16 17.60 39.56 -4.30
C GLU A 16 16.76 39.47 -5.58
N MET A 17 16.94 38.41 -6.39
CA MET A 17 16.19 38.17 -7.64
C MET A 17 14.81 37.54 -7.42
N ILE A 18 14.64 36.76 -6.35
CA ILE A 18 13.42 35.99 -6.12
C ILE A 18 12.24 36.96 -5.96
N GLY A 19 11.17 36.73 -6.72
CA GLY A 19 9.95 37.55 -6.68
C GLY A 19 10.03 38.89 -7.43
N GLN A 20 11.15 39.22 -8.08
CA GLN A 20 11.33 40.47 -8.83
C GLN A 20 10.72 40.40 -10.24
N ALA A 21 9.40 40.15 -10.32
CA ALA A 21 8.68 40.05 -11.59
C ALA A 21 8.73 41.34 -12.43
N ASP A 22 8.95 42.48 -11.77
CA ASP A 22 9.10 43.82 -12.37
C ASP A 22 10.37 44.01 -13.20
N ILE A 23 11.37 43.13 -13.04
CA ILE A 23 12.59 43.14 -13.86
C ILE A 23 12.39 42.36 -15.18
N LEU A 24 11.28 41.64 -15.30
CA LEU A 24 10.91 40.91 -16.51
C LEU A 24 10.05 41.78 -17.43
N LYS A 25 10.22 41.59 -18.74
CA LYS A 25 9.37 42.20 -19.76
C LYS A 25 9.07 41.22 -20.87
N VAL A 26 7.93 41.41 -21.53
CA VAL A 26 7.63 40.68 -22.77
C VAL A 26 8.64 41.11 -23.83
N ARG A 27 9.31 40.13 -24.46
CA ARG A 27 10.20 40.42 -25.59
C ARG A 27 9.40 41.01 -26.75
N GLU A 28 10.06 41.77 -27.61
CA GLU A 28 9.45 42.19 -28.87
C GLU A 28 9.12 40.97 -29.74
N LEU A 29 7.91 40.91 -30.27
CA LEU A 29 7.41 39.77 -31.05
C LEU A 29 7.61 40.03 -32.55
N PRO A 30 8.31 39.15 -33.29
CA PRO A 30 8.37 39.22 -34.75
C PRO A 30 7.00 39.04 -35.41
N GLU A 31 6.79 39.61 -36.60
CA GLU A 31 5.51 39.52 -37.32
C GLU A 31 5.09 38.08 -37.64
N GLU A 32 6.05 37.18 -37.84
CA GLU A 32 5.86 35.75 -38.10
C GLU A 32 5.18 35.03 -36.92
N ASP A 33 5.37 35.53 -35.70
CA ASP A 33 4.80 35.03 -34.44
C ASP A 33 3.42 35.66 -34.14
N TRP A 34 2.62 35.95 -35.17
CA TRP A 34 1.34 36.67 -35.07
C TRP A 34 0.33 36.05 -34.09
N LYS A 35 0.47 34.76 -33.74
CA LYS A 35 -0.38 34.09 -32.75
C LYS A 35 -0.04 34.50 -31.30
N LEU A 36 1.21 34.88 -31.04
CA LEU A 36 1.67 35.26 -29.70
C LEU A 36 1.14 36.63 -29.25
N LYS A 37 0.64 37.46 -30.18
CA LYS A 37 0.04 38.77 -29.85
C LYS A 37 -1.22 38.70 -28.98
N TYR A 38 -1.84 37.52 -28.90
CA TYR A 38 -3.03 37.27 -28.07
C TYR A 38 -2.68 36.73 -26.69
N LEU A 39 -1.39 36.48 -26.41
CA LEU A 39 -0.94 35.99 -25.11
C LEU A 39 -0.88 37.15 -24.11
N ASP A 40 -1.73 37.08 -23.08
CA ASP A 40 -1.67 38.00 -21.96
C ASP A 40 -0.81 37.40 -20.83
N LEU A 41 0.35 38.01 -20.59
CA LEU A 41 1.27 37.62 -19.52
C LEU A 41 1.15 38.51 -18.27
N SER A 42 0.14 39.39 -18.20
CA SER A 42 -0.06 40.30 -17.08
C SER A 42 -0.10 39.56 -15.73
N ALA A 43 -0.75 38.39 -15.66
CA ALA A 43 -0.81 37.57 -14.46
C ALA A 43 0.55 36.99 -14.03
N VAL A 44 1.47 36.73 -14.98
CA VAL A 44 2.81 36.19 -14.70
C VAL A 44 3.79 37.30 -14.31
N LEU A 45 3.63 38.49 -14.92
CA LEU A 45 4.46 39.67 -14.65
C LEU A 45 3.94 40.52 -13.49
N PHE A 46 2.83 40.12 -12.87
CA PHE A 46 2.25 40.83 -11.76
C PHE A 46 3.15 40.74 -10.52
N LYS A 47 3.64 41.89 -10.06
CA LYS A 47 4.32 42.03 -8.78
C LYS A 47 3.33 42.51 -7.73
N ALA A 48 3.09 41.70 -6.71
CA ALA A 48 2.30 42.10 -5.56
C ALA A 48 3.00 43.24 -4.80
N GLU A 49 2.21 44.09 -4.16
CA GLU A 49 2.75 45.12 -3.27
C GLU A 49 3.52 44.48 -2.11
N ASP A 50 4.58 45.14 -1.67
CA ASP A 50 5.37 44.71 -0.52
C ASP A 50 4.48 44.69 0.73
N ASN A 51 4.34 43.52 1.33
CA ASN A 51 3.56 43.30 2.55
C ASN A 51 4.47 43.17 3.80
N GLY A 52 5.76 43.44 3.67
CA GLY A 52 6.75 43.33 4.74
C GLY A 52 7.25 41.91 5.02
N LEU A 53 6.82 40.91 4.24
CA LEU A 53 7.31 39.53 4.34
C LEU A 53 8.45 39.27 3.35
N PRO A 54 9.39 38.35 3.68
CA PRO A 54 10.44 37.94 2.75
C PRO A 54 9.87 37.32 1.46
N LEU A 55 10.46 37.65 0.31
CA LEU A 55 10.09 37.07 -0.99
C LEU A 55 10.64 35.65 -1.22
N PHE A 56 11.51 35.19 -0.34
CA PHE A 56 12.14 33.87 -0.40
C PHE A 56 11.91 33.10 0.90
N ASN A 57 12.10 31.78 0.85
CA ASN A 57 11.91 30.92 2.01
C ASN A 57 12.91 31.30 3.13
N THR A 58 12.37 31.63 4.30
CA THR A 58 13.14 32.03 5.49
C THR A 58 12.88 31.14 6.70
N GLU A 59 11.96 30.19 6.57
CA GLU A 59 11.54 29.29 7.64
C GLU A 59 11.47 27.85 7.15
N GLU A 60 11.79 26.93 8.05
CA GLU A 60 11.59 25.50 7.85
C GLU A 60 10.14 25.11 8.16
N GLN A 61 9.66 24.04 7.54
CA GLN A 61 8.31 23.53 7.79
C GLN A 61 8.27 22.68 9.06
N ASP A 62 7.44 23.05 10.03
CA ASP A 62 7.09 22.17 11.15
C ASP A 62 5.97 21.19 10.73
N HIS A 63 6.34 19.93 10.60
CA HIS A 63 5.41 18.85 10.24
C HIS A 63 4.70 18.22 11.45
N GLY A 64 4.95 18.70 12.67
CA GLY A 64 4.33 18.18 13.89
C GLY A 64 4.76 16.74 14.24
N LEU A 65 5.96 16.32 13.82
CA LEU A 65 6.43 14.94 13.95
C LEU A 65 7.05 14.62 15.32
N THR A 66 7.20 15.60 16.20
CA THR A 66 7.91 15.44 17.48
C THR A 66 7.22 14.45 18.44
N HIS A 67 5.90 14.30 18.34
CA HIS A 67 5.10 13.51 19.30
C HIS A 67 4.45 12.27 18.68
N VAL A 68 4.86 11.87 17.47
CA VAL A 68 4.30 10.67 16.82
C VAL A 68 4.77 9.40 17.52
N LEU A 69 3.89 8.40 17.57
CA LEU A 69 4.13 7.13 18.28
C LEU A 69 5.34 6.36 17.74
N ASP A 70 5.70 6.55 16.47
CA ASP A 70 6.84 5.90 15.83
C ASP A 70 8.17 6.14 16.54
N HIS A 71 8.36 7.27 17.24
CA HIS A 71 9.56 7.48 18.08
C HIS A 71 9.67 6.43 19.18
N GLN A 72 8.55 6.03 19.78
CA GLN A 72 8.52 4.97 20.78
C GLN A 72 8.77 3.60 20.13
N LEU A 73 8.25 3.38 18.91
CA LEU A 73 8.50 2.15 18.16
C LEU A 73 9.99 1.98 17.84
N ILE A 74 10.64 3.06 17.37
CA ILE A 74 12.08 3.09 17.07
C ILE A 74 12.90 2.81 18.33
N ALA A 75 12.58 3.49 19.44
CA ALA A 75 13.26 3.26 20.71
C ALA A 75 13.15 1.81 21.18
N ALA A 76 11.96 1.19 21.08
CA ALA A 76 11.75 -0.21 21.41
C ALA A 76 12.44 -1.18 20.44
N ALA A 77 12.64 -0.77 19.18
CA ALA A 77 13.27 -1.57 18.15
C ALA A 77 14.80 -1.46 18.11
N GLN A 78 15.41 -0.59 18.92
CA GLN A 78 16.84 -0.32 18.85
C GLN A 78 17.71 -1.59 18.93
N PRO A 79 17.46 -2.56 19.84
CA PRO A 79 18.24 -3.81 19.90
C PRO A 79 18.13 -4.64 18.61
N ALA A 80 16.96 -4.66 17.97
CA ALA A 80 16.76 -5.33 16.69
C ALA A 80 17.55 -4.65 15.57
N ILE A 81 17.51 -3.32 15.53
CA ILE A 81 18.17 -2.54 14.47
C ILE A 81 19.70 -2.67 14.57
N THR A 82 20.27 -2.61 15.78
CA THR A 82 21.74 -2.64 15.95
C THR A 82 22.32 -4.04 15.99
N ASN A 83 21.61 -4.99 16.61
CA ASN A 83 22.17 -6.30 16.96
C ASN A 83 21.43 -7.49 16.34
N ASN A 84 20.36 -7.25 15.55
CA ASN A 84 19.45 -8.29 15.05
C ASN A 84 18.78 -9.11 16.18
N GLU A 85 18.64 -8.52 17.37
CA GLU A 85 17.98 -9.17 18.50
C GLU A 85 16.45 -9.16 18.34
N PRO A 86 15.75 -10.28 18.58
CA PRO A 86 14.30 -10.29 18.56
C PRO A 86 13.71 -9.39 19.66
N VAL A 87 12.79 -8.50 19.28
CA VAL A 87 12.11 -7.57 20.19
C VAL A 87 10.60 -7.72 20.11
N PHE A 88 9.95 -7.53 21.26
CA PHE A 88 8.51 -7.63 21.43
C PHE A 88 8.01 -6.46 22.26
N ALA A 89 6.96 -5.79 21.80
CA ALA A 89 6.36 -4.68 22.54
C ALA A 89 4.86 -4.55 22.21
N SER A 90 4.12 -3.83 23.05
CA SER A 90 2.69 -3.58 22.89
C SER A 90 2.36 -2.11 23.07
N PHE A 91 1.51 -1.56 22.20
CA PHE A 91 1.16 -0.14 22.17
C PHE A 91 -0.35 0.05 22.04
N ASN A 92 -0.89 1.06 22.71
CA ASN A 92 -2.27 1.50 22.46
C ASN A 92 -2.29 2.52 21.33
N VAL A 93 -3.27 2.42 20.43
CA VAL A 93 -3.39 3.29 19.26
C VAL A 93 -4.78 3.88 19.12
N LYS A 94 -4.85 5.06 18.52
CA LYS A 94 -6.08 5.76 18.16
C LYS A 94 -6.00 6.28 16.72
N ASN A 95 -7.14 6.61 16.13
CA ASN A 95 -7.24 6.94 14.71
C ASN A 95 -6.38 8.16 14.27
N THR A 96 -5.93 8.99 15.21
CA THR A 96 -5.01 10.10 14.95
C THR A 96 -3.57 9.65 14.77
N ASP A 97 -3.23 8.44 15.22
CA ASP A 97 -1.92 7.81 15.06
C ASP A 97 -1.82 7.24 13.64
N ARG A 98 -1.27 8.04 12.72
CA ARG A 98 -1.19 7.75 11.29
C ARG A 98 0.21 7.25 10.92
N SER A 99 0.28 6.48 9.83
CA SER A 99 1.54 5.98 9.27
C SER A 99 2.39 5.18 10.26
N LEU A 100 1.73 4.45 11.16
CA LEU A 100 2.39 3.68 12.22
C LEU A 100 3.35 2.65 11.63
N GLY A 101 4.58 2.69 12.10
CA GLY A 101 5.69 1.83 11.69
C GLY A 101 6.46 2.33 10.45
N THR A 102 6.06 3.43 9.82
CA THR A 102 6.75 3.93 8.61
C THR A 102 8.11 4.55 8.92
N MET A 103 8.25 5.33 10.00
CA MET A 103 9.56 5.85 10.41
C MET A 103 10.44 4.72 10.92
N LEU A 104 9.86 3.76 11.66
CA LEU A 104 10.58 2.54 12.05
C LEU A 104 11.16 1.81 10.83
N SER A 105 10.35 1.61 9.79
CA SER A 105 10.81 0.99 8.53
C SER A 105 11.99 1.75 7.92
N ASN A 106 11.95 3.09 7.93
CA ASN A 106 13.05 3.93 7.46
C ASN A 106 14.34 3.70 8.27
N GLU A 107 14.26 3.71 9.61
CA GLU A 107 15.43 3.48 10.45
C GLU A 107 16.05 2.08 10.23
N ILE A 108 15.21 1.05 10.01
CA ILE A 108 15.71 -0.28 9.63
C ILE A 108 16.40 -0.21 8.27
N SER A 109 15.78 0.40 7.27
CA SER A 109 16.33 0.50 5.91
C SER A 109 17.60 1.34 5.82
N LYS A 110 17.82 2.35 6.67
CA LYS A 110 19.08 3.08 6.74
C LYS A 110 20.27 2.19 7.11
N VAL A 111 20.03 1.15 7.91
CA VAL A 111 21.07 0.24 8.40
C VAL A 111 21.16 -1.03 7.56
N HIS A 112 20.02 -1.65 7.25
CA HIS A 112 19.92 -2.98 6.61
C HIS A 112 19.53 -2.93 5.13
N LEU A 113 19.30 -1.73 4.59
CA LEU A 113 18.92 -1.50 3.19
C LEU A 113 17.70 -2.34 2.78
N GLY A 114 17.68 -2.85 1.55
CA GLY A 114 16.60 -3.68 1.02
C GLY A 114 16.59 -5.12 1.55
N ALA A 115 17.66 -5.59 2.20
CA ALA A 115 17.66 -6.92 2.79
C ALA A 115 16.75 -6.99 4.03
N GLY A 116 16.63 -5.87 4.76
CA GLY A 116 15.87 -5.78 6.00
C GLY A 116 16.43 -6.69 7.09
N LEU A 117 15.59 -7.01 8.07
CA LEU A 117 15.94 -7.88 9.18
C LEU A 117 15.51 -9.34 8.89
N PRO A 118 16.07 -10.33 9.62
CA PRO A 118 15.49 -11.67 9.65
C PRO A 118 13.98 -11.63 9.96
N PRO A 119 13.17 -12.54 9.40
CA PRO A 119 11.73 -12.59 9.66
C PRO A 119 11.41 -12.60 11.16
N ASP A 120 10.36 -11.89 11.56
CA ASP A 120 9.89 -11.84 12.95
C ASP A 120 10.97 -11.37 13.95
N THR A 121 11.91 -10.50 13.55
CA THR A 121 12.86 -9.87 14.47
C THR A 121 12.17 -8.78 15.30
N ILE A 122 11.31 -7.98 14.69
CA ILE A 122 10.50 -6.99 15.41
C ILE A 122 9.05 -7.45 15.42
N ASN A 123 8.48 -7.69 16.61
CA ASN A 123 7.09 -8.13 16.77
C ASN A 123 6.33 -7.16 17.67
N PHE A 124 5.61 -6.23 17.05
CA PHE A 124 4.84 -5.24 17.80
C PHE A 124 3.35 -5.52 17.73
N LYS A 125 2.70 -5.49 18.89
CA LYS A 125 1.25 -5.57 19.02
C LYS A 125 0.67 -4.19 19.27
N PHE A 126 -0.43 -3.90 18.61
CA PHE A 126 -1.20 -2.68 18.76
C PHE A 126 -2.60 -3.05 19.23
N VAL A 127 -3.18 -2.20 20.07
CA VAL A 127 -4.54 -2.37 20.59
C VAL A 127 -5.27 -1.05 20.41
N GLY A 128 -6.38 -1.05 19.67
CA GLY A 128 -7.12 0.18 19.38
C GLY A 128 -7.46 0.37 17.91
N SER A 129 -7.70 1.64 17.56
CA SER A 129 -8.08 2.06 16.21
C SER A 129 -6.88 2.65 15.50
N ALA A 130 -6.30 1.99 14.50
CA ALA A 130 -5.18 2.57 13.77
C ALA A 130 -5.65 3.62 12.76
N GLY A 131 -4.94 4.74 12.70
CA GLY A 131 -5.16 5.78 11.70
C GLY A 131 -4.80 5.33 10.29
N GLN A 132 -4.89 6.27 9.34
CA GLN A 132 -4.54 6.01 7.95
C GLN A 132 -3.09 5.52 7.81
N SER A 133 -2.85 4.66 6.81
CA SER A 133 -1.51 4.18 6.43
C SER A 133 -0.80 3.31 7.48
N PHE A 134 -1.54 2.57 8.31
CA PHE A 134 -0.94 1.57 9.23
C PHE A 134 -0.03 0.59 8.48
N GLY A 135 1.24 0.47 8.92
CA GLY A 135 2.21 -0.43 8.30
C GLY A 135 2.65 -0.01 6.89
N ALA A 136 2.48 1.25 6.50
CA ALA A 136 2.92 1.72 5.19
C ALA A 136 4.44 1.63 5.03
N PHE A 137 4.88 1.17 3.85
CA PHE A 137 6.27 0.97 3.44
C PHE A 137 7.08 0.08 4.38
N ASN A 138 6.42 -0.78 5.15
CA ASN A 138 7.10 -1.54 6.20
C ASN A 138 7.94 -2.69 5.61
N THR A 139 9.18 -2.79 6.08
CA THR A 139 10.24 -3.61 5.51
C THR A 139 10.30 -5.02 6.12
N ARG A 140 11.06 -5.90 5.48
CA ARG A 140 11.27 -7.28 5.92
C ARG A 140 11.80 -7.34 7.35
N GLY A 141 11.26 -8.31 8.10
CA GLY A 141 11.66 -8.61 9.48
C GLY A 141 10.81 -7.91 10.55
N VAL A 142 9.86 -7.09 10.13
CA VAL A 142 8.84 -6.49 10.99
C VAL A 142 7.51 -7.25 10.88
N THR A 143 6.94 -7.55 12.04
CA THR A 143 5.61 -8.14 12.20
C THR A 143 4.78 -7.23 13.09
N LEU A 144 3.72 -6.66 12.51
CA LEU A 144 2.78 -5.78 13.22
C LEU A 144 1.43 -6.48 13.37
N SER A 145 0.97 -6.65 14.60
CA SER A 145 -0.35 -7.20 14.91
C SER A 145 -1.24 -6.12 15.50
N LEU A 146 -2.50 -6.01 15.06
CA LEU A 146 -3.46 -5.03 15.55
C LEU A 146 -4.72 -5.75 16.03
N GLU A 147 -4.97 -5.67 17.34
CA GLU A 147 -6.25 -6.03 17.93
C GLU A 147 -7.16 -4.80 17.94
N GLY A 148 -8.14 -4.80 17.04
CA GLY A 148 -9.00 -3.67 16.72
C GLY A 148 -9.21 -3.56 15.21
N GLU A 149 -9.04 -2.36 14.68
CA GLU A 149 -9.42 -1.99 13.32
C GLU A 149 -8.51 -0.87 12.78
N ALA A 150 -8.40 -0.77 11.46
CA ALA A 150 -7.56 0.23 10.81
C ALA A 150 -8.30 1.00 9.71
N ASN A 151 -7.95 2.27 9.56
CA ASN A 151 -8.48 3.12 8.49
C ASN A 151 -7.82 2.80 7.13
N ASP A 152 -8.00 3.67 6.14
CA ASP A 152 -7.52 3.49 4.77
C ASP A 152 -5.99 3.28 4.68
N TYR A 153 -5.56 2.69 3.57
CA TYR A 153 -4.16 2.54 3.16
C TYR A 153 -3.32 1.60 4.03
N VAL A 154 -3.92 0.64 4.74
CA VAL A 154 -3.19 -0.42 5.44
C VAL A 154 -2.18 -1.07 4.50
N GLY A 155 -0.91 -1.11 4.91
CA GLY A 155 0.16 -1.69 4.11
C GLY A 155 0.38 -1.00 2.76
N LYS A 156 0.07 0.29 2.62
CA LYS A 156 0.45 1.08 1.42
C LYS A 156 1.94 0.91 1.14
N GLY A 157 2.29 0.47 -0.07
CA GLY A 157 3.67 0.20 -0.47
C GLY A 157 4.37 -0.84 0.41
N LEU A 158 3.65 -1.81 0.99
CA LEU A 158 4.23 -2.87 1.82
C LEU A 158 5.46 -3.49 1.11
N SER A 159 6.55 -3.64 1.86
CA SER A 159 7.87 -3.95 1.32
C SER A 159 8.56 -5.05 2.13
N GLY A 160 7.79 -6.05 2.55
CA GLY A 160 8.32 -7.29 3.13
C GLY A 160 7.89 -7.57 4.58
N ALA A 161 7.24 -6.63 5.25
CA ALA A 161 6.68 -6.86 6.59
C ALA A 161 5.46 -7.79 6.57
N ARG A 162 5.10 -8.32 7.74
CA ARG A 162 3.87 -9.05 7.99
C ARG A 162 2.91 -8.23 8.82
N LEU A 163 1.68 -8.06 8.36
CA LEU A 163 0.60 -7.37 9.05
C LEU A 163 -0.52 -8.36 9.40
N ALA A 164 -0.96 -8.37 10.65
CA ALA A 164 -2.11 -9.14 11.11
C ALA A 164 -3.11 -8.24 11.82
N ILE A 165 -4.35 -8.14 11.32
CA ILE A 165 -5.39 -7.29 11.90
C ILE A 165 -6.59 -8.16 12.24
N TYR A 166 -7.06 -8.09 13.48
CA TYR A 166 -8.15 -8.90 13.98
C TYR A 166 -8.95 -8.11 15.03
N PRO A 167 -10.26 -8.36 15.16
CA PRO A 167 -11.10 -7.58 16.06
C PRO A 167 -10.73 -7.84 17.52
N PHE A 168 -11.16 -6.96 18.41
CA PHE A 168 -11.05 -7.20 19.84
C PHE A 168 -11.67 -8.54 20.22
N SER A 169 -11.01 -9.27 21.13
CA SER A 169 -11.48 -10.56 21.63
C SER A 169 -12.90 -10.53 22.23
N ASN A 170 -13.37 -9.37 22.72
CA ASN A 170 -14.71 -9.16 23.28
C ASN A 170 -15.72 -8.54 22.30
N SER A 171 -15.39 -8.48 21.00
CA SER A 171 -16.30 -7.94 19.98
C SER A 171 -17.56 -8.78 19.86
N THR A 172 -18.73 -8.12 19.78
CA THR A 172 -20.04 -8.80 19.68
C THR A 172 -20.55 -8.94 18.25
N PHE A 173 -19.91 -8.26 17.28
CA PHE A 173 -20.27 -8.34 15.87
C PHE A 173 -19.56 -9.52 15.18
N ILE A 174 -20.11 -9.97 14.05
CA ILE A 174 -19.55 -11.04 13.22
C ILE A 174 -18.45 -10.45 12.32
N PRO A 175 -17.16 -10.76 12.52
CA PRO A 175 -16.05 -10.06 11.84
C PRO A 175 -16.12 -10.16 10.32
N GLU A 176 -16.44 -11.34 9.78
CA GLU A 176 -16.54 -11.60 8.35
C GLU A 176 -17.70 -10.86 7.66
N GLN A 177 -18.58 -10.20 8.43
CA GLN A 177 -19.66 -9.37 7.91
C GLN A 177 -19.34 -7.87 7.98
N ASN A 178 -18.26 -7.47 8.66
CA ASN A 178 -17.94 -6.08 8.99
C ASN A 178 -16.59 -5.66 8.42
N ILE A 179 -16.43 -4.35 8.18
CA ILE A 179 -15.17 -3.77 7.70
C ILE A 179 -14.20 -3.67 8.88
N ILE A 180 -13.00 -4.21 8.71
CA ILE A 180 -11.91 -4.14 9.70
C ILE A 180 -10.71 -3.33 9.21
N ILE A 181 -10.52 -3.25 7.89
CA ILE A 181 -9.53 -2.37 7.26
C ILE A 181 -10.21 -1.52 6.17
N GLY A 182 -9.81 -0.26 6.07
CA GLY A 182 -10.39 0.71 5.14
C GLY A 182 -10.06 0.45 3.66
N ASN A 183 -10.22 1.50 2.87
CA ASN A 183 -10.01 1.50 1.42
C ASN A 183 -8.53 1.45 1.05
N VAL A 184 -8.25 1.00 -0.17
CA VAL A 184 -6.95 1.12 -0.83
C VAL A 184 -5.80 0.46 -0.04
N ALA A 185 -6.10 -0.59 0.73
CA ALA A 185 -5.09 -1.38 1.41
C ALA A 185 -4.16 -2.07 0.39
N LEU A 186 -2.89 -2.21 0.73
CA LEU A 186 -1.81 -2.75 -0.12
C LEU A 186 -1.55 -1.98 -1.42
N TYR A 187 -1.89 -0.69 -1.46
CA TYR A 187 -1.63 0.13 -2.63
C TYR A 187 -0.16 0.06 -3.07
N GLY A 188 0.11 -0.51 -4.23
CA GLY A 188 1.47 -0.57 -4.78
C GLY A 188 2.45 -1.43 -3.96
N ALA A 189 1.94 -2.35 -3.13
CA ALA A 189 2.79 -3.25 -2.35
C ALA A 189 3.68 -4.11 -3.26
N THR A 190 4.95 -4.30 -2.87
CA THR A 190 5.96 -5.03 -3.66
C THR A 190 6.32 -6.37 -3.06
N SER A 191 6.19 -6.53 -1.74
CA SER A 191 6.36 -7.79 -1.03
C SER A 191 5.75 -7.69 0.39
N GLY A 192 5.74 -8.80 1.11
CA GLY A 192 5.19 -8.87 2.47
C GLY A 192 3.81 -9.53 2.51
N GLU A 193 3.24 -9.59 3.71
CA GLU A 193 2.03 -10.35 3.98
C GLU A 193 1.01 -9.53 4.75
N LEU A 194 -0.28 -9.66 4.41
CA LEU A 194 -1.40 -9.06 5.14
C LEU A 194 -2.47 -10.12 5.46
N PHE A 195 -2.84 -10.24 6.72
CA PHE A 195 -3.91 -11.12 7.19
C PHE A 195 -4.93 -10.30 7.97
N ALA A 196 -6.16 -10.15 7.45
CA ALA A 196 -7.20 -9.37 8.12
C ALA A 196 -8.46 -10.21 8.38
N ARG A 197 -8.84 -10.38 9.65
CA ARG A 197 -10.08 -11.08 10.06
C ARG A 197 -11.27 -10.14 9.98
N GLY A 198 -11.77 -9.98 8.77
CA GLY A 198 -12.91 -9.16 8.42
C GLY A 198 -12.83 -8.66 6.99
N LYS A 199 -13.73 -7.76 6.61
CA LYS A 199 -13.76 -7.18 5.27
C LYS A 199 -12.78 -6.04 5.13
N ALA A 200 -12.18 -5.94 3.95
CA ALA A 200 -11.53 -4.72 3.49
C ALA A 200 -12.53 -3.81 2.75
N GLY A 201 -12.23 -2.52 2.70
CA GLY A 201 -12.96 -1.55 1.89
C GLY A 201 -12.76 -1.73 0.38
N GLU A 202 -13.00 -0.65 -0.36
CA GLU A 202 -12.84 -0.58 -1.81
C GLU A 202 -11.36 -0.56 -2.23
N ARG A 203 -11.09 -0.93 -3.49
CA ARG A 203 -9.74 -0.90 -4.10
C ARG A 203 -8.70 -1.68 -3.31
N PHE A 204 -9.14 -2.75 -2.64
CA PHE A 204 -8.24 -3.65 -1.94
C PHE A 204 -7.19 -4.24 -2.90
N ALA A 205 -5.91 -4.22 -2.51
CA ALA A 205 -4.79 -4.70 -3.31
C ALA A 205 -4.64 -4.02 -4.69
N VAL A 206 -5.08 -2.75 -4.80
CA VAL A 206 -4.87 -1.97 -6.03
C VAL A 206 -3.38 -1.80 -6.32
N ARG A 207 -2.98 -2.12 -7.56
CA ARG A 207 -1.57 -2.11 -7.99
C ARG A 207 -0.63 -2.99 -7.15
N ASN A 208 -1.16 -4.00 -6.46
CA ASN A 208 -0.31 -4.99 -5.79
C ASN A 208 0.62 -5.65 -6.81
N SER A 209 1.91 -5.66 -6.50
CA SER A 209 2.99 -6.13 -7.38
C SER A 209 3.76 -7.31 -6.78
N GLY A 210 3.43 -7.75 -5.56
CA GLY A 210 4.13 -8.89 -4.95
C GLY A 210 3.78 -9.22 -3.50
N ALA A 211 2.85 -8.52 -2.86
CA ALA A 211 2.39 -8.90 -1.52
C ALA A 211 1.39 -10.06 -1.56
N THR A 212 1.41 -10.86 -0.50
CA THR A 212 0.43 -11.91 -0.23
C THR A 212 -0.62 -11.40 0.75
N ALA A 213 -1.91 -11.65 0.49
CA ALA A 213 -2.96 -11.18 1.38
C ALA A 213 -4.08 -12.20 1.60
N VAL A 214 -4.65 -12.22 2.81
CA VAL A 214 -5.85 -12.98 3.16
C VAL A 214 -6.84 -12.07 3.88
N VAL A 215 -8.06 -11.95 3.35
CA VAL A 215 -9.16 -11.15 3.96
C VAL A 215 -10.50 -11.88 3.81
N GLU A 216 -11.49 -11.54 4.63
CA GLU A 216 -12.79 -12.25 4.68
C GLU A 216 -13.87 -11.59 3.81
N GLY A 217 -13.48 -10.63 2.98
CA GLY A 217 -14.32 -9.99 1.98
C GLY A 217 -13.73 -8.65 1.55
N VAL A 218 -14.19 -8.12 0.43
CA VAL A 218 -13.69 -6.84 -0.12
C VAL A 218 -14.82 -6.03 -0.73
N GLY A 219 -14.65 -4.71 -0.76
CA GLY A 219 -15.51 -3.79 -1.51
C GLY A 219 -15.29 -3.87 -3.03
N ASP A 220 -15.73 -2.82 -3.73
CA ASP A 220 -15.60 -2.71 -5.18
C ASP A 220 -14.12 -2.53 -5.60
N HIS A 221 -13.81 -2.89 -6.85
CA HIS A 221 -12.48 -2.71 -7.45
C HIS A 221 -11.34 -3.49 -6.76
N GLY A 222 -11.65 -4.63 -6.13
CA GLY A 222 -10.61 -5.51 -5.58
C GLY A 222 -9.62 -5.99 -6.65
N CYS A 223 -8.33 -6.02 -6.32
CA CYS A 223 -7.21 -6.40 -7.20
C CYS A 223 -7.10 -5.57 -8.49
N GLU A 224 -7.63 -4.35 -8.51
CA GLU A 224 -7.54 -3.45 -9.65
C GLU A 224 -6.07 -3.14 -9.98
N TYR A 225 -5.67 -3.24 -11.25
CA TYR A 225 -4.29 -3.03 -11.73
C TYR A 225 -3.22 -3.89 -11.03
N MET A 226 -3.58 -5.01 -10.42
CA MET A 226 -2.61 -5.91 -9.79
C MET A 226 -1.70 -6.55 -10.85
N THR A 227 -0.39 -6.51 -10.60
CA THR A 227 0.67 -6.99 -11.51
C THR A 227 1.50 -8.12 -10.91
N GLY A 228 1.28 -8.47 -9.65
CA GLY A 228 1.99 -9.56 -8.96
C GLY A 228 1.47 -9.79 -7.55
N GLY A 229 1.92 -10.87 -6.91
CA GLY A 229 1.48 -11.28 -5.59
C GLY A 229 0.31 -12.27 -5.60
N GLU A 230 -0.21 -12.55 -4.41
CA GLU A 230 -1.23 -13.57 -4.17
C GLU A 230 -2.32 -13.00 -3.26
N VAL A 231 -3.59 -13.13 -3.66
CA VAL A 231 -4.71 -12.59 -2.86
C VAL A 231 -5.77 -13.67 -2.63
N LEU A 232 -6.04 -14.00 -1.38
CA LEU A 232 -7.08 -14.95 -0.96
C LEU A 232 -8.23 -14.20 -0.30
N ILE A 233 -9.42 -14.27 -0.89
CA ILE A 233 -10.64 -13.67 -0.36
C ILE A 233 -11.58 -14.78 0.13
N LEU A 234 -11.86 -14.80 1.44
CA LEU A 234 -12.67 -15.83 2.11
C LEU A 234 -14.17 -15.49 2.18
N GLY A 235 -14.64 -14.53 1.38
CA GLY A 235 -16.03 -14.10 1.39
C GLY A 235 -16.42 -13.24 0.18
N ASP A 236 -17.50 -12.49 0.33
CA ASP A 236 -18.08 -11.69 -0.76
C ASP A 236 -17.11 -10.61 -1.27
N THR A 237 -17.13 -10.38 -2.58
CA THR A 237 -16.49 -9.23 -3.23
C THR A 237 -17.52 -8.20 -3.66
N GLY A 238 -17.06 -6.96 -3.86
CA GLY A 238 -17.75 -5.93 -4.63
C GLY A 238 -17.59 -6.12 -6.14
N SER A 239 -18.06 -5.13 -6.89
CA SER A 239 -18.10 -5.07 -8.35
C SER A 239 -16.74 -4.72 -8.97
N ASN A 240 -16.61 -4.98 -10.27
CA ASN A 240 -15.43 -4.65 -11.09
C ASN A 240 -14.11 -5.23 -10.53
N PHE A 241 -14.17 -6.39 -9.88
CA PHE A 241 -12.99 -7.09 -9.37
C PHE A 241 -12.03 -7.43 -10.52
N ALA A 242 -10.71 -7.32 -10.29
CA ALA A 242 -9.63 -7.60 -11.22
C ALA A 242 -9.59 -6.74 -12.50
N ALA A 243 -10.24 -5.58 -12.51
CA ALA A 243 -10.11 -4.64 -13.62
C ALA A 243 -8.64 -4.22 -13.83
N GLY A 244 -8.14 -4.37 -15.05
CA GLY A 244 -6.74 -4.08 -15.39
C GLY A 244 -5.70 -4.99 -14.72
N MET A 245 -6.12 -6.11 -14.09
CA MET A 245 -5.19 -7.07 -13.48
C MET A 245 -4.41 -7.82 -14.56
N SER A 246 -3.09 -7.61 -14.60
CA SER A 246 -2.19 -8.18 -15.62
C SER A 246 -1.20 -9.21 -15.08
N GLY A 247 -1.07 -9.34 -13.75
CA GLY A 247 -0.19 -10.33 -13.13
C GLY A 247 -0.60 -10.72 -11.71
N GLY A 248 0.05 -11.76 -11.17
CA GLY A 248 -0.31 -12.37 -9.89
C GLY A 248 -1.46 -13.38 -9.99
N VAL A 249 -1.95 -13.84 -8.84
CA VAL A 249 -3.08 -14.77 -8.72
C VAL A 249 -4.00 -14.34 -7.58
N ALA A 250 -5.30 -14.46 -7.78
CA ALA A 250 -6.26 -14.34 -6.69
C ALA A 250 -7.16 -15.57 -6.61
N TRP A 251 -7.57 -15.94 -5.41
CA TRP A 251 -8.55 -16.99 -5.15
C TRP A 251 -9.71 -16.40 -4.35
N VAL A 252 -10.92 -16.63 -4.82
CA VAL A 252 -12.14 -16.12 -4.18
C VAL A 252 -13.00 -17.30 -3.77
N TYR A 253 -13.35 -17.37 -2.49
CA TYR A 253 -14.33 -18.31 -1.96
C TYR A 253 -15.75 -17.81 -2.27
N ASP A 254 -16.33 -18.31 -3.38
CA ASP A 254 -17.64 -17.92 -3.90
C ASP A 254 -18.73 -18.93 -3.52
N ALA A 255 -19.00 -19.07 -2.23
CA ALA A 255 -20.04 -19.97 -1.71
C ALA A 255 -21.44 -19.70 -2.32
N LYS A 256 -21.70 -18.46 -2.77
CA LYS A 256 -23.00 -18.04 -3.34
C LYS A 256 -23.08 -18.18 -4.86
N GLY A 257 -21.98 -18.48 -5.55
CA GLY A 257 -21.94 -18.57 -7.01
C GLY A 257 -22.21 -17.23 -7.72
N THR A 258 -21.91 -16.09 -7.08
CA THR A 258 -22.22 -14.75 -7.62
C THR A 258 -20.99 -14.00 -8.13
N PHE A 259 -19.78 -14.46 -7.80
CA PHE A 259 -18.54 -13.75 -8.09
C PHE A 259 -18.32 -13.52 -9.58
N ALA A 260 -18.69 -14.50 -10.42
CA ALA A 260 -18.50 -14.42 -11.87
C ALA A 260 -19.19 -13.22 -12.55
N ARG A 261 -20.21 -12.63 -11.93
CA ARG A 261 -20.91 -11.43 -12.43
C ARG A 261 -20.27 -10.12 -11.95
N LYS A 262 -19.46 -10.20 -10.89
CA LYS A 262 -18.78 -9.07 -10.25
C LYS A 262 -17.35 -8.89 -10.75
N CYS A 263 -16.78 -9.91 -11.38
CA CYS A 263 -15.44 -9.89 -11.94
C CYS A 263 -15.41 -9.27 -13.34
N ASN A 264 -14.46 -8.35 -13.56
CA ASN A 264 -14.11 -7.83 -14.87
C ASN A 264 -13.18 -8.82 -15.57
N LYS A 265 -13.65 -9.43 -16.67
CA LYS A 265 -12.97 -10.53 -17.38
C LYS A 265 -12.20 -10.09 -18.62
N GLU A 266 -11.97 -8.78 -18.78
CA GLU A 266 -11.25 -8.24 -19.92
C GLU A 266 -9.84 -8.88 -20.02
N MET A 267 -9.08 -8.83 -18.93
CA MET A 267 -7.69 -9.29 -18.88
C MET A 267 -7.47 -10.61 -18.11
N VAL A 268 -8.49 -11.12 -17.42
CA VAL A 268 -8.39 -12.32 -16.57
C VAL A 268 -9.36 -13.42 -17.00
N ASP A 269 -8.96 -14.67 -16.75
CA ASP A 269 -9.82 -15.84 -16.80
C ASP A 269 -10.26 -16.25 -15.39
N LEU A 270 -11.42 -16.91 -15.31
CA LEU A 270 -11.88 -17.59 -14.11
C LEU A 270 -11.68 -19.10 -14.29
N ASP A 271 -10.64 -19.63 -13.65
CA ASP A 271 -10.21 -21.02 -13.77
C ASP A 271 -10.65 -21.85 -12.53
N PRO A 272 -10.84 -23.17 -12.67
CA PRO A 272 -10.93 -24.07 -11.52
C PRO A 272 -9.57 -24.14 -10.78
N LEU A 273 -9.59 -24.60 -9.53
CA LEU A 273 -8.37 -24.86 -8.77
C LEU A 273 -7.55 -25.99 -9.40
N GLN A 274 -6.23 -25.83 -9.36
CA GLN A 274 -5.25 -26.89 -9.60
C GLN A 274 -4.67 -27.37 -8.27
N THR A 275 -3.98 -28.51 -8.28
CA THR A 275 -3.38 -29.09 -7.06
C THR A 275 -2.45 -28.12 -6.34
N GLU A 276 -1.67 -27.33 -7.08
CA GLU A 276 -0.76 -26.33 -6.52
C GLU A 276 -1.52 -25.16 -5.87
N ASP A 277 -2.66 -24.78 -6.45
CA ASP A 277 -3.54 -23.77 -5.86
C ASP A 277 -4.11 -24.25 -4.52
N GLU A 278 -4.59 -25.50 -4.46
CA GLU A 278 -5.13 -26.08 -3.23
C GLU A 278 -4.08 -26.09 -2.11
N GLN A 279 -2.87 -26.54 -2.40
CA GLN A 279 -1.77 -26.56 -1.42
C GLN A 279 -1.45 -25.16 -0.92
N ARG A 280 -1.46 -24.16 -1.81
CA ARG A 280 -1.17 -22.78 -1.45
C ARG A 280 -2.28 -22.18 -0.59
N ILE A 281 -3.55 -22.37 -0.97
CA ILE A 281 -4.70 -21.91 -0.18
C ILE A 281 -4.68 -22.54 1.21
N LEU A 282 -4.43 -23.85 1.34
CA LEU A 282 -4.33 -24.53 2.64
C LEU A 282 -3.24 -23.91 3.54
N ALA A 283 -2.10 -23.53 2.98
CA ALA A 283 -1.03 -22.86 3.72
C ALA A 283 -1.44 -21.45 4.18
N LEU A 284 -2.13 -20.70 3.31
CA LEU A 284 -2.65 -19.36 3.61
C LEU A 284 -3.73 -19.42 4.70
N LEU A 285 -4.67 -20.37 4.62
CA LEU A 285 -5.70 -20.59 5.64
C LEU A 285 -5.09 -20.88 7.00
N LYS A 286 -4.14 -21.82 7.08
CA LYS A 286 -3.45 -22.15 8.35
C LYS A 286 -2.73 -20.94 8.94
N THR A 287 -2.09 -20.14 8.10
CA THR A 287 -1.39 -18.93 8.54
C THR A 287 -2.38 -17.88 9.02
N HIS A 288 -3.49 -17.69 8.30
CA HIS A 288 -4.55 -16.76 8.69
C HIS A 288 -5.19 -17.15 10.03
N ILE A 289 -5.49 -18.44 10.25
CA ILE A 289 -5.97 -18.96 11.54
C ILE A 289 -4.97 -18.64 12.64
N ARG A 290 -3.69 -19.02 12.47
CA ARG A 290 -2.65 -18.80 13.47
C ARG A 290 -2.48 -17.33 13.87
N LEU A 291 -2.65 -16.40 12.93
CA LEU A 291 -2.41 -14.97 13.16
C LEU A 291 -3.65 -14.20 13.61
N THR A 292 -4.86 -14.73 13.39
CA THR A 292 -6.10 -13.96 13.56
C THR A 292 -7.24 -14.71 14.24
N ASP A 293 -7.09 -16.01 14.51
CA ASP A 293 -8.14 -16.90 15.01
C ASP A 293 -9.42 -16.89 14.15
N SER A 294 -9.26 -16.78 12.82
CA SER A 294 -10.37 -16.72 11.85
C SER A 294 -11.22 -18.00 11.88
N LYS A 295 -12.50 -17.83 12.23
CA LYS A 295 -13.52 -18.88 12.22
C LYS A 295 -13.98 -19.26 10.82
N VAL A 296 -13.93 -18.33 9.86
CA VAL A 296 -14.20 -18.63 8.45
C VAL A 296 -13.14 -19.56 7.89
N ALA A 297 -11.85 -19.27 8.15
CA ALA A 297 -10.77 -20.12 7.70
C ALA A 297 -10.79 -21.50 8.38
N GLU A 298 -11.08 -21.57 9.69
CA GLU A 298 -11.29 -22.84 10.40
C GLU A 298 -12.42 -23.66 9.77
N PHE A 299 -13.56 -23.04 9.47
CA PHE A 299 -14.70 -23.68 8.83
C PHE A 299 -14.31 -24.26 7.46
N ILE A 300 -13.68 -23.46 6.60
CA ILE A 300 -13.24 -23.89 5.27
C ILE A 300 -12.26 -25.07 5.38
N LEU A 301 -11.31 -24.99 6.32
CA LEU A 301 -10.30 -26.01 6.51
C LEU A 301 -10.89 -27.32 7.06
N SER A 302 -11.92 -27.24 7.90
CA SER A 302 -12.55 -28.41 8.53
C SER A 302 -13.26 -29.34 7.54
N ASP A 303 -13.70 -28.82 6.40
CA ASP A 303 -14.39 -29.56 5.34
C ASP A 303 -13.80 -29.25 3.96
N TRP A 304 -12.46 -29.21 3.87
CA TRP A 304 -11.76 -28.78 2.66
C TRP A 304 -12.27 -29.46 1.38
N LYS A 305 -12.57 -30.77 1.42
CA LYS A 305 -13.02 -31.54 0.26
C LYS A 305 -14.30 -30.97 -0.38
N THR A 306 -15.21 -30.45 0.44
CA THR A 306 -16.44 -29.81 -0.03
C THR A 306 -16.18 -28.35 -0.35
N GLN A 307 -15.48 -27.66 0.56
CA GLN A 307 -15.28 -26.21 0.50
C GLN A 307 -14.37 -25.75 -0.63
N SER A 308 -13.42 -26.59 -1.07
CA SER A 308 -12.54 -26.30 -2.21
C SER A 308 -13.32 -26.09 -3.52
N ASN A 309 -14.50 -26.72 -3.68
CA ASN A 309 -15.33 -26.58 -4.88
C ASN A 309 -15.97 -25.19 -5.02
N HIS A 310 -15.96 -24.38 -3.96
CA HIS A 310 -16.47 -23.01 -3.98
C HIS A 310 -15.40 -21.98 -4.33
N PHE A 311 -14.14 -22.39 -4.48
CA PHE A 311 -13.08 -21.47 -4.87
C PHE A 311 -13.04 -21.25 -6.37
N VAL A 312 -12.88 -19.98 -6.75
CA VAL A 312 -12.62 -19.55 -8.12
C VAL A 312 -11.23 -18.94 -8.18
N LYS A 313 -10.39 -19.42 -9.10
CA LYS A 313 -9.09 -18.81 -9.40
C LYS A 313 -9.28 -17.70 -10.41
N VAL A 314 -8.79 -16.51 -10.09
CA VAL A 314 -8.70 -15.37 -11.00
C VAL A 314 -7.28 -15.30 -11.52
N PHE A 315 -7.11 -15.48 -12.83
CA PHE A 315 -5.78 -15.62 -13.42
C PHE A 315 -5.61 -14.77 -14.68
N PRO A 316 -4.63 -13.85 -14.73
CA PRO A 316 -4.44 -13.00 -15.90
C PRO A 316 -4.02 -13.79 -17.15
N LYS A 317 -4.68 -13.50 -18.28
CA LYS A 317 -4.51 -14.21 -19.55
C LYS A 317 -3.06 -14.14 -20.05
N GLU A 318 -2.47 -12.95 -20.00
CA GLU A 318 -1.09 -12.73 -20.44
C GLU A 318 -0.08 -13.46 -19.54
N TYR A 319 -0.28 -13.40 -18.22
CA TYR A 319 0.58 -14.08 -17.27
C TYR A 319 0.53 -15.61 -17.44
N LYS A 320 -0.67 -16.16 -17.63
CA LYS A 320 -0.89 -17.58 -17.98
C LYS A 320 -0.14 -17.98 -19.26
N ALA A 321 -0.21 -17.15 -20.31
CA ALA A 321 0.51 -17.40 -21.56
C ALA A 321 2.04 -17.39 -21.39
N VAL A 322 2.58 -16.50 -20.55
CA VAL A 322 4.01 -16.45 -20.23
C VAL A 322 4.46 -17.71 -19.47
N LEU A 323 3.71 -18.15 -18.47
CA LEU A 323 4.05 -19.37 -17.72
C LEU A 323 3.97 -20.63 -18.59
N ALA A 324 2.98 -20.73 -19.48
CA ALA A 324 2.86 -21.85 -20.42
C ALA A 324 4.09 -21.95 -21.33
N LYS A 325 4.57 -20.82 -21.86
CA LYS A 325 5.79 -20.77 -22.68
C LYS A 325 7.04 -21.17 -21.91
N ARG A 326 7.20 -20.71 -20.65
CA ARG A 326 8.34 -21.09 -19.79
C ARG A 326 8.34 -22.60 -19.51
N ASN A 327 7.19 -23.18 -19.17
CA ASN A 327 7.08 -24.62 -18.90
C ASN A 327 7.36 -25.50 -20.13
N GLN A 328 7.07 -25.01 -21.34
CA GLN A 328 7.44 -25.68 -22.59
C GLN A 328 8.95 -25.63 -22.84
N GLN A 329 9.60 -24.50 -22.57
CA GLN A 329 11.06 -24.37 -22.73
C GLN A 329 11.83 -25.27 -21.76
N VAL A 330 11.39 -25.39 -20.51
CA VAL A 330 12.02 -26.27 -19.50
C VAL A 330 11.87 -27.76 -19.86
N LYS A 331 10.83 -28.15 -20.60
CA LYS A 331 10.65 -29.55 -21.05
C LYS A 331 11.44 -29.91 -22.31
N THR A 332 11.97 -28.91 -23.02
CA THR A 332 12.72 -29.12 -24.28
C THR A 332 14.25 -29.10 -24.06
N HIS A 333 14.70 -28.88 -22.83
CA HIS A 333 16.11 -28.95 -22.39
C HIS A 333 16.28 -30.05 -21.35
#